data_AF-A0A7C1VKR0-F1
#
_entry.id   AF-A0A7C1VKR0-F1
#
_cell.length_a   1.000
_cell.length_b   1.000
_cell.length_c   1.000
_cell.angle_alpha   90.00
_cell.angle_beta   90.00
_cell.angle_gamma   90.00
#
_symmetry.space_group_name_H-M   'P 1'
#
loop_
_entity.id
_entity.type
_entity.pdbx_description
1 polymer ?
#
loop_
_entity_poly.entity_id
_entity_poly.type
_entity_poly.pdbx_seq_one_letter_code
_entity_poly.pdbx_strand_id
1 'polypeptide(L)'
;MLKKFHRIFLVAGILIIFFCFSFVLLGAEFRADLKIKQPDEEYEFQYYAQDSLYRLEKLTGEDRILIIADRELDITWALNPEEKAYIELKGTDAAFFNPVRAWEAIRESLNEERVGTETVLGYLCEKYTYAYPEQKEPSAEGWYSPELNQFIRQIVYYGGGQGDGLLEMTNIIEAPQDDSLFKVPADYQREKSPAEKLEEKEAARPVLTKREETVAPAGRYMGTGGALRVKVEPDKSVRVIIRNQIKDKSVYKITPLRDGQPVGAEVIESSLSGKGQKTEPLFGRQFELNEILIEVEEGLISAFVTKEYSSFDEVKREEYFLLEESGSGLFVYEECKIVLTLTGDSQAAEDSPIKTRFYKGEYKDALKEEDFRLTNRQIKKWEFNPGQIRTLDITVGESGGVKVLLEQFPVKVKELSKEEKQQLVQDIIHNELDKVKALLDSGLDVNMNTSSTDSLLMAVCRYSNAEMLKLVLEYNPQMNFQDEYGNNALTLAVNNFDNYEGMIPLLLEAGADPDSKVGSPGKINFTALGKMTGKALISKNEEDYQIIEIFLSHGADPNQATKSGTTPLMQAAYKGNVELVELFLKYGADPNLKDEQGKTALDMAKNKNHQQVIDLLQ
;
A
#
# COMPACT_ATOMS: atom_id res chain seq x y z
N MET A 1 -10.68 15.75 16.96
CA MET A 1 -10.42 15.00 18.21
C MET A 1 -9.62 13.69 18.08
N LEU A 2 -10.16 12.60 17.49
CA LEU A 2 -9.54 11.26 17.60
C LEU A 2 -8.12 11.14 17.05
N LYS A 3 -7.78 11.75 15.90
CA LYS A 3 -6.40 11.73 15.37
C LYS A 3 -5.38 12.48 16.26
N LYS A 4 -5.81 13.53 16.97
CA LYS A 4 -4.96 14.23 17.96
C LYS A 4 -4.75 13.36 19.18
N PHE A 5 -5.84 12.80 19.74
CA PHE A 5 -5.77 11.79 20.81
C PHE A 5 -4.88 10.61 20.41
N HIS A 6 -5.14 9.98 19.27
CA HIS A 6 -4.36 8.87 18.74
C HIS A 6 -2.90 9.27 18.51
N ARG A 7 -2.57 10.49 18.08
CA ARG A 7 -1.17 10.92 17.96
C ARG A 7 -0.43 10.98 19.30
N ILE A 8 -1.12 11.36 20.38
CA ILE A 8 -0.58 11.38 21.73
C ILE A 8 -0.53 9.97 22.32
N PHE A 9 -1.57 9.14 22.09
CA PHE A 9 -1.67 7.80 22.65
C PHE A 9 -0.93 6.71 21.84
N LEU A 10 -0.67 6.91 20.54
CA LEU A 10 -0.06 5.92 19.62
C LEU A 10 1.46 6.08 19.48
N VAL A 11 2.08 7.06 20.14
CA VAL A 11 3.50 6.89 20.45
C VAL A 11 3.55 5.65 21.33
N ALA A 12 4.11 4.57 20.80
CA ALA A 12 3.92 3.21 21.31
C ALA A 12 4.26 3.09 22.81
N GLY A 13 5.06 3.98 23.37
CA GLY A 13 5.36 4.01 24.79
C GLY A 13 4.38 4.77 25.69
N ILE A 14 3.53 5.69 25.19
CA ILE A 14 2.56 6.42 26.04
C ILE A 14 1.48 5.46 26.48
N LEU A 15 0.92 4.71 25.52
CA LEU A 15 -0.01 3.64 25.83
C LEU A 15 0.63 2.72 26.87
N ILE A 16 1.83 2.19 26.60
CA ILE A 16 2.58 1.24 27.46
C ILE A 16 2.85 1.76 28.88
N ILE A 17 3.04 3.07 29.08
CA ILE A 17 3.35 3.66 30.39
C ILE A 17 2.08 4.15 31.13
N PHE A 18 0.99 4.44 30.42
CA PHE A 18 -0.28 4.76 31.06
C PHE A 18 -0.99 3.54 31.63
N PHE A 19 -0.55 2.32 31.31
CA PHE A 19 -0.99 1.07 31.91
C PHE A 19 -0.58 0.93 33.38
N CYS A 20 -0.77 1.90 34.28
CA CYS A 20 -0.08 1.84 35.56
C CYS A 20 -0.87 2.35 36.78
N PHE A 21 -2.13 1.94 37.02
CA PHE A 21 -2.82 2.25 38.28
C PHE A 21 -3.68 1.11 38.85
N SER A 22 -3.74 1.06 40.18
CA SER A 22 -3.86 -0.06 41.12
C SER A 22 -5.25 -0.71 41.36
N PHE A 23 -5.20 -1.75 42.21
CA PHE A 23 -6.27 -2.60 42.70
C PHE A 23 -7.34 -1.88 43.55
N VAL A 24 -8.46 -2.58 43.64
CA VAL A 24 -9.72 -2.25 44.31
C VAL A 24 -9.56 -1.87 45.79
N LEU A 25 -9.90 -0.62 46.13
CA LEU A 25 -10.78 -0.19 47.26
C LEU A 25 -10.76 1.35 47.39
N LEU A 26 -11.94 1.94 47.60
CA LEU A 26 -12.23 3.37 47.72
C LEU A 26 -11.41 4.04 48.85
N GLY A 27 -11.04 5.33 48.68
CA GLY A 27 -10.51 6.16 49.77
C GLY A 27 -9.24 6.96 49.49
N ALA A 28 -8.69 6.97 48.27
CA ALA A 28 -7.55 7.81 47.93
C ALA A 28 -8.01 9.22 47.53
N GLU A 29 -7.49 10.25 48.22
CA GLU A 29 -7.75 11.66 47.93
C GLU A 29 -6.45 12.44 47.86
N PHE A 30 -5.96 12.65 46.65
CA PHE A 30 -4.71 13.38 46.44
C PHE A 30 -4.63 14.04 45.07
N ARG A 31 -3.69 14.99 44.98
CA ARG A 31 -3.18 15.48 43.71
C ARG A 31 -1.69 15.19 43.59
N ALA A 32 -1.22 14.97 42.38
CA ALA A 32 0.18 14.72 42.09
C ALA A 32 0.58 15.24 40.70
N ASP A 33 1.86 15.50 40.53
CA ASP A 33 2.48 15.74 39.24
C ASP A 33 2.92 14.39 38.67
N LEU A 34 2.33 14.01 37.54
CA LEU A 34 2.66 12.76 36.86
C LEU A 34 3.64 13.03 35.73
N LYS A 35 4.80 12.37 35.82
CA LYS A 35 5.85 12.42 34.80
C LYS A 35 5.95 11.08 34.08
N ILE A 36 5.89 11.13 32.76
CA ILE A 36 5.99 9.96 31.88
C ILE A 36 7.15 10.19 30.92
N LYS A 37 8.14 9.31 30.96
CA LYS A 37 9.33 9.39 30.12
C LYS A 37 9.47 8.16 29.24
N GLN A 38 9.72 8.40 27.98
CA GLN A 38 10.01 7.42 26.93
C GLN A 38 11.41 7.65 26.34
N PRO A 39 11.90 6.71 25.52
CA PRO A 39 13.19 6.83 24.86
C PRO A 39 13.38 8.17 24.13
N ASP A 40 12.34 8.64 23.44
CA ASP A 40 12.42 9.82 22.58
C ASP A 40 11.57 11.02 23.07
N GLU A 41 10.75 10.86 24.11
CA GLU A 41 9.75 11.86 24.51
C GLU A 41 9.47 11.90 26.02
N GLU A 42 9.01 13.05 26.51
CA GLU A 42 8.69 13.27 27.93
C GLU A 42 7.38 14.06 28.08
N TYR A 43 6.55 13.65 29.01
CA TYR A 43 5.20 14.17 29.22
C TYR A 43 4.94 14.46 30.70
N GLU A 44 4.24 15.55 30.95
CA GLU A 44 3.86 16.00 32.29
C GLU A 44 2.34 16.24 32.36
N PHE A 45 1.73 15.74 33.44
CA PHE A 45 0.30 15.86 33.70
C PHE A 45 0.03 16.26 35.14
N GLN A 46 -1.08 16.96 35.35
CA GLN A 46 -1.71 17.04 36.66
C GLN A 46 -2.65 15.85 36.83
N TYR A 47 -2.48 15.12 37.93
CA TYR A 47 -3.29 13.96 38.27
C TYR A 47 -4.06 14.23 39.55
N TYR A 48 -5.37 13.97 39.52
CA TYR A 48 -6.26 14.08 40.65
C TYR A 48 -7.00 12.77 40.84
N ALA A 49 -7.05 12.30 42.08
CA ALA A 49 -7.79 11.12 42.48
C ALA A 49 -8.72 11.49 43.65
N GLN A 50 -9.97 11.04 43.55
CA GLN A 50 -10.96 11.09 44.62
C GLN A 50 -11.85 9.85 44.52
N ASP A 51 -11.69 8.91 45.44
CA ASP A 51 -12.44 7.64 45.44
C ASP A 51 -12.31 6.84 44.12
N SER A 52 -13.39 6.76 43.33
CA SER A 52 -13.47 6.10 42.02
C SER A 52 -13.27 7.06 40.85
N LEU A 53 -13.12 8.36 41.12
CA LEU A 53 -13.03 9.43 40.15
C LEU A 53 -11.58 9.85 39.91
N TYR A 54 -11.25 10.01 38.64
CA TYR A 54 -9.92 10.37 38.21
C TYR A 54 -9.97 11.50 37.19
N ARG A 55 -9.04 12.43 37.33
CA ARG A 55 -8.82 13.50 36.36
C ARG A 55 -7.36 13.52 35.98
N LEU A 56 -7.10 13.54 34.68
CA LEU A 56 -5.78 13.74 34.12
C LEU A 56 -5.81 14.95 33.20
N GLU A 57 -4.94 15.91 33.45
CA GLU A 57 -4.91 17.16 32.71
C GLU A 57 -3.51 17.49 32.19
N LYS A 58 -3.39 17.62 30.87
CA LYS A 58 -2.18 18.10 30.19
C LYS A 58 -2.33 19.58 29.89
N LEU A 59 -1.67 20.41 30.69
CA LEU A 59 -1.81 21.87 30.65
C LEU A 59 -0.91 22.56 29.61
N THR A 60 0.11 21.86 29.09
CA THR A 60 1.15 22.43 28.22
C THR A 60 1.33 21.66 26.89
N GLY A 61 1.81 22.37 25.86
CA GLY A 61 1.97 21.87 24.49
C GLY A 61 0.77 22.12 23.56
N GLU A 62 0.92 21.78 22.28
CA GLU A 62 -0.10 21.97 21.22
C GLU A 62 -1.33 21.05 21.37
N ASP A 63 -1.23 20.08 22.28
CA ASP A 63 -2.19 19.00 22.45
C ASP A 63 -2.70 18.98 23.90
N ARG A 64 -3.55 19.95 24.23
CA ARG A 64 -4.24 19.99 25.53
C ARG A 64 -5.31 18.91 25.58
N ILE A 65 -5.19 18.01 26.54
CA ILE A 65 -6.14 16.94 26.77
C ILE A 65 -6.57 16.96 28.23
N LEU A 66 -7.87 16.77 28.40
CA LEU A 66 -8.49 16.53 29.69
C LEU A 66 -9.22 15.20 29.65
N ILE A 67 -8.89 14.31 30.57
CA ILE A 67 -9.57 13.04 30.78
C ILE A 67 -10.25 13.07 32.13
N ILE A 68 -11.52 12.71 32.14
CA ILE A 68 -12.29 12.46 33.35
C ILE A 68 -12.77 11.01 33.26
N ALA A 69 -12.49 10.22 34.28
CA ALA A 69 -12.89 8.82 34.32
C ALA A 69 -13.64 8.51 35.62
N ASP A 70 -14.74 7.78 35.48
CA ASP A 70 -15.45 7.14 36.58
C ASP A 70 -15.26 5.63 36.45
N ARG A 71 -14.52 5.05 37.40
CA ARG A 71 -14.21 3.62 37.39
C ARG A 71 -15.40 2.73 37.72
N GLU A 72 -16.29 3.20 38.59
CA GLU A 72 -17.43 2.43 39.05
C GLU A 72 -18.46 2.30 37.92
N LEU A 73 -18.69 3.39 37.20
CA LEU A 73 -19.60 3.42 36.06
C LEU A 73 -18.99 2.87 34.77
N ASP A 74 -17.67 2.66 34.73
CA ASP A 74 -16.92 2.27 33.53
C ASP A 74 -17.07 3.27 32.37
N ILE A 75 -16.97 4.55 32.70
CA ILE A 75 -17.13 5.65 31.75
C ILE A 75 -15.89 6.53 31.74
N THR A 76 -15.43 6.86 30.54
CA THR A 76 -14.38 7.85 30.32
C THR A 76 -14.89 8.95 29.42
N TRP A 77 -14.74 10.19 29.86
CA TRP A 77 -14.91 11.38 29.03
C TRP A 77 -13.54 11.88 28.59
N ALA A 78 -13.33 11.86 27.28
CA ALA A 78 -12.16 12.44 26.64
C ALA A 78 -12.55 13.83 26.11
N LEU A 79 -12.05 14.89 26.75
CA LEU A 79 -12.42 16.27 26.45
C LEU A 79 -11.32 16.93 25.62
N ASN A 80 -11.73 17.70 24.62
CA ASN A 80 -10.87 18.64 23.91
C ASN A 80 -11.19 20.07 24.38
N PRO A 81 -10.31 20.69 25.20
CA PRO A 81 -10.53 22.05 25.69
C PRO A 81 -10.58 23.13 24.62
N GLU A 82 -9.95 22.92 23.46
CA GLU A 82 -9.95 23.90 22.35
C GLU A 82 -11.29 23.89 21.61
N GLU A 83 -11.77 22.70 21.28
CA GLU A 83 -13.01 22.50 20.50
C GLU A 83 -14.27 22.59 21.38
N LYS A 84 -14.12 22.60 22.72
CA LYS A 84 -15.23 22.46 23.68
C LYS A 84 -16.13 21.28 23.31
N ALA A 85 -15.50 20.15 23.03
CA ALA A 85 -16.17 18.94 22.63
C ALA A 85 -15.61 17.76 23.42
N TYR A 86 -16.43 16.73 23.60
CA TYR A 86 -16.02 15.52 24.30
C TYR A 86 -16.57 14.27 23.63
N ILE A 87 -15.86 13.17 23.81
CA ILE A 87 -16.34 11.83 23.44
C ILE A 87 -16.57 11.06 24.74
N GLU A 88 -17.71 10.38 24.82
CA GLU A 88 -18.00 9.43 25.88
C GLU A 88 -17.64 8.02 25.43
N LEU A 89 -16.84 7.34 26.24
CA LEU A 89 -16.34 5.99 25.98
C LEU A 89 -16.80 5.07 27.11
N LYS A 90 -17.22 3.85 26.76
CA LYS A 90 -17.71 2.84 27.70
C LYS A 90 -17.07 1.48 27.41
N GLY A 91 -16.98 0.62 28.42
CA GLY A 91 -16.52 -0.75 28.26
C GLY A 91 -15.10 -0.84 27.66
N THR A 92 -14.93 -1.68 26.63
CA THR A 92 -13.63 -1.91 25.99
C THR A 92 -13.04 -0.66 25.34
N ASP A 93 -13.87 0.24 24.84
CA ASP A 93 -13.39 1.49 24.23
C ASP A 93 -12.90 2.48 25.28
N ALA A 94 -13.47 2.44 26.49
CA ALA A 94 -12.96 3.23 27.61
C ALA A 94 -11.55 2.79 28.01
N ALA A 95 -11.23 1.49 27.93
CA ALA A 95 -9.92 0.96 28.32
C ALA A 95 -8.75 1.56 27.52
N PHE A 96 -8.94 1.91 26.24
CA PHE A 96 -7.89 2.55 25.43
C PHE A 96 -7.55 3.98 25.86
N PHE A 97 -8.49 4.67 26.53
CA PHE A 97 -8.37 6.07 26.91
C PHE A 97 -8.44 6.24 28.44
N ASN A 98 -8.55 5.14 29.18
CA ASN A 98 -8.54 5.08 30.62
C ASN A 98 -7.27 4.33 31.06
N PRO A 99 -6.22 5.07 31.46
CA PRO A 99 -4.93 4.47 31.83
C PRO A 99 -5.06 3.38 32.91
N VAL A 100 -6.02 3.56 33.82
CA VAL A 100 -6.27 2.64 34.93
C VAL A 100 -6.82 1.30 34.42
N ARG A 101 -7.90 1.34 33.63
CA ARG A 101 -8.56 0.14 33.06
C ARG A 101 -7.63 -0.62 32.12
N ALA A 102 -6.80 0.09 31.37
CA ALA A 102 -5.82 -0.50 30.49
C ALA A 102 -4.88 -1.43 31.27
N TRP A 103 -4.30 -0.96 32.39
CA TRP A 103 -3.39 -1.76 33.22
C TRP A 103 -4.03 -3.03 33.75
N GLU A 104 -5.25 -2.91 34.27
CA GLU A 104 -5.96 -4.04 34.85
C GLU A 104 -6.09 -5.17 33.83
N ALA A 105 -6.46 -4.82 32.58
CA ALA A 105 -6.55 -5.78 31.49
C ALA A 105 -5.20 -6.44 31.15
N ILE A 106 -4.07 -5.70 31.20
CA ILE A 106 -2.74 -6.28 30.96
C ILE A 106 -2.26 -7.12 32.15
N ARG A 107 -2.44 -6.63 33.38
CA ARG A 107 -2.00 -7.31 34.60
C ARG A 107 -2.65 -8.69 34.73
N GLU A 108 -3.90 -8.85 34.31
CA GLU A 108 -4.57 -10.16 34.24
C GLU A 108 -3.84 -11.19 33.36
N SER A 109 -2.97 -10.73 32.45
CA SER A 109 -2.15 -11.59 31.57
C SER A 109 -0.70 -11.80 32.03
N LEU A 110 -0.28 -11.15 33.12
CA LEU A 110 1.08 -11.18 33.65
C LEU A 110 1.16 -11.97 34.97
N ASN A 111 2.28 -12.66 35.18
CA ASN A 111 2.64 -13.18 36.48
C ASN A 111 3.18 -12.04 37.34
N GLU A 112 2.53 -11.78 38.47
CA GLU A 112 2.93 -10.79 39.47
C GLU A 112 3.69 -11.46 40.61
N GLU A 113 4.85 -10.91 40.97
CA GLU A 113 5.65 -11.35 42.13
C GLU A 113 6.06 -10.16 42.99
N ARG A 114 5.81 -10.25 44.30
CA ARG A 114 6.28 -9.26 45.29
C ARG A 114 7.72 -9.57 45.69
N VAL A 115 8.64 -8.67 45.38
CA VAL A 115 10.09 -8.89 45.56
C VAL A 115 10.69 -8.20 46.78
N GLY A 116 9.97 -7.27 47.41
CA GLY A 116 10.44 -6.63 48.64
C GLY A 116 9.70 -5.36 49.03
N THR A 117 10.33 -4.56 49.89
CA THR A 117 9.85 -3.23 50.29
C THR A 117 10.97 -2.21 50.16
N GLU A 118 10.64 -1.01 49.68
CA GLU A 118 11.59 0.07 49.43
C GLU A 118 10.92 1.42 49.74
N THR A 119 11.68 2.38 50.28
CA THR A 119 11.17 3.74 50.46
C THR A 119 11.39 4.56 49.19
N VAL A 120 10.32 5.00 48.55
CA VAL A 120 10.35 5.81 47.34
C VAL A 120 9.60 7.11 47.61
N LEU A 121 10.25 8.25 47.34
CA LEU A 121 9.68 9.60 47.55
C LEU A 121 9.08 9.83 48.96
N GLY A 122 9.65 9.19 49.98
CA GLY A 122 9.19 9.29 51.38
C GLY A 122 8.13 8.27 51.79
N TYR A 123 7.55 7.53 50.84
CA TYR A 123 6.54 6.50 51.11
C TYR A 123 7.18 5.11 51.18
N LEU A 124 6.78 4.32 52.17
CA LEU A 124 7.16 2.90 52.25
C LEU A 124 6.35 2.12 51.21
N CYS A 125 7.01 1.67 50.15
CA CYS A 125 6.39 0.98 49.04
C CYS A 125 6.71 -0.51 49.02
N GLU A 126 5.76 -1.29 48.52
CA GLU A 126 5.97 -2.69 48.13
C GLU A 126 6.46 -2.74 46.69
N LYS A 127 7.58 -3.44 46.45
CA LYS A 127 8.16 -3.61 45.12
C LYS A 127 7.65 -4.89 44.48
N TYR A 128 7.17 -4.77 43.25
CA TYR A 128 6.67 -5.87 42.42
C TYR A 128 7.44 -5.98 41.11
N THR A 129 7.57 -7.21 40.62
CA THR A 129 8.03 -7.54 39.27
C THR A 129 6.90 -8.21 38.49
N TYR A 130 6.81 -7.91 37.20
CA TYR A 130 5.78 -8.41 36.30
C TYR A 130 6.42 -9.11 35.09
N ALA A 131 6.03 -10.35 34.81
CA ALA A 131 6.57 -11.10 33.69
C ALA A 131 5.47 -11.88 32.96
N TYR A 132 5.56 -11.98 31.63
CA TYR A 132 4.71 -12.89 30.88
C TYR A 132 5.00 -14.35 31.27
N PRO A 133 4.00 -15.26 31.26
CA PRO A 133 4.19 -16.66 31.65
C PRO A 133 5.34 -17.40 30.95
N GLU A 134 5.68 -16.97 29.73
CA GLU A 134 6.71 -17.59 28.88
C GLU A 134 8.09 -16.89 28.98
N GLN A 135 8.21 -15.77 29.69
CA GLN A 135 9.44 -14.98 29.80
C GLN A 135 10.21 -15.24 31.09
N LYS A 136 11.55 -15.19 31.03
CA LYS A 136 12.44 -15.38 32.19
C LYS A 136 12.80 -14.09 32.92
N GLU A 137 12.80 -12.97 32.22
CA GLU A 137 13.12 -11.65 32.78
C GLU A 137 11.83 -10.81 32.92
N PRO A 138 11.74 -9.95 33.94
CA PRO A 138 10.55 -9.13 34.15
C PRO A 138 10.40 -8.08 33.04
N SER A 139 9.18 -7.93 32.54
CA SER A 139 8.80 -6.90 31.57
C SER A 139 8.56 -5.54 32.23
N ALA A 140 8.26 -5.52 33.54
CA ALA A 140 8.11 -4.28 34.31
C ALA A 140 8.41 -4.45 35.80
N GLU A 141 8.73 -3.34 36.46
CA GLU A 141 8.83 -3.19 37.92
C GLU A 141 7.93 -2.07 38.41
N GLY A 142 7.27 -2.27 39.55
CA GLY A 142 6.37 -1.28 40.15
C GLY A 142 6.57 -1.11 41.65
N TRP A 143 6.41 0.12 42.14
CA TRP A 143 6.46 0.49 43.55
C TRP A 143 5.09 0.97 44.02
N TYR A 144 4.41 0.11 44.77
CA TYR A 144 3.07 0.33 45.29
C TYR A 144 3.13 0.95 46.68
N SER A 145 2.52 2.12 46.90
CA SER A 145 2.32 2.70 48.22
C SER A 145 1.00 2.22 48.81
N PRO A 146 0.99 1.42 49.88
CA PRO A 146 -0.24 1.04 50.57
C PRO A 146 -0.95 2.24 51.21
N GLU A 147 -0.20 3.28 51.58
CA GLU A 147 -0.72 4.51 52.19
C GLU A 147 -1.58 5.31 51.20
N LEU A 148 -1.07 5.52 49.98
CA LEU A 148 -1.80 6.21 48.90
C LEU A 148 -2.75 5.27 48.15
N ASN A 149 -2.68 3.98 48.43
CA ASN A 149 -3.33 2.92 47.65
C ASN A 149 -2.97 2.99 46.15
N GLN A 150 -1.75 3.42 45.80
CA GLN A 150 -1.34 3.72 44.43
C GLN A 150 0.13 3.40 44.14
N PHE A 151 0.43 3.02 42.90
CA PHE A 151 1.80 2.97 42.39
C PHE A 151 2.36 4.38 42.19
N ILE A 152 3.46 4.68 42.85
CA ILE A 152 4.09 6.01 42.77
C ILE A 152 5.27 6.05 41.79
N ARG A 153 5.80 4.89 41.41
CA ARG A 153 6.83 4.72 40.37
C ARG A 153 6.62 3.41 39.65
N GLN A 154 6.80 3.39 38.33
CA GLN A 154 6.88 2.17 37.52
C GLN A 154 7.92 2.29 36.42
N ILE A 155 8.63 1.20 36.15
CA ILE A 155 9.62 1.08 35.07
C ILE A 155 9.19 -0.05 34.15
N VAL A 156 9.10 0.23 32.85
CA VAL A 156 8.74 -0.75 31.82
C VAL A 156 9.93 -0.99 30.92
N TYR A 157 10.31 -2.25 30.74
CA TYR A 157 11.48 -2.66 29.97
C TYR A 157 11.09 -2.98 28.53
N TYR A 158 11.58 -2.19 27.58
CA TYR A 158 11.39 -2.45 26.15
C TYR A 158 12.50 -3.37 25.64
N GLY A 159 12.21 -4.66 25.47
CA GLY A 159 13.15 -5.60 24.88
C GLY A 159 13.66 -5.12 23.51
N GLY A 160 14.97 -5.24 23.25
CA GLY A 160 15.56 -4.91 21.94
C GLY A 160 16.36 -3.59 21.85
N GLY A 161 16.74 -2.99 22.99
CA GLY A 161 17.67 -1.85 23.01
C GLY A 161 17.03 -0.47 22.77
N GLN A 162 15.71 -0.38 22.87
CA GLN A 162 14.97 0.89 22.72
C GLN A 162 15.00 1.77 23.98
N GLY A 163 15.58 1.34 25.10
CA GLY A 163 15.62 2.11 26.36
C GLY A 163 14.34 1.96 27.18
N ASP A 164 14.42 2.15 28.51
CA ASP A 164 13.33 1.86 29.45
C ASP A 164 12.34 3.03 29.58
N GLY A 165 11.07 2.71 29.78
CA GLY A 165 10.02 3.68 30.10
C GLY A 165 9.94 3.93 31.60
N LEU A 166 9.67 5.18 32.00
CA LEU A 166 9.48 5.56 33.41
C LEU A 166 8.16 6.31 33.59
N LEU A 167 7.38 5.88 34.58
CA LEU A 167 6.31 6.66 35.19
C LEU A 167 6.68 6.99 36.62
N GLU A 168 6.49 8.25 37.01
CA GLU A 168 6.72 8.68 38.38
C GLU A 168 5.70 9.76 38.80
N MET A 169 5.12 9.57 39.98
CA MET A 169 4.30 10.58 40.65
C MET A 169 5.16 11.38 41.62
N THR A 170 5.16 12.68 41.47
CA THR A 170 5.89 13.63 42.33
C THR A 170 4.95 14.67 42.90
N ASN A 171 5.42 15.48 43.86
CA ASN A 171 4.64 16.55 44.48
C ASN A 171 3.24 16.09 44.97
N ILE A 172 3.20 14.91 45.59
CA ILE A 172 1.97 14.29 46.09
C ILE A 172 1.46 15.12 47.27
N ILE A 173 0.20 15.54 47.20
CA ILE A 173 -0.49 16.32 48.24
C ILE A 173 -1.81 15.64 48.55
N GLU A 174 -1.88 15.00 49.72
CA GLU A 174 -3.06 14.31 50.25
C GLU A 174 -4.04 15.34 50.83
N ALA A 175 -5.14 15.57 50.12
CA ALA A 175 -6.19 16.52 50.49
C ALA A 175 -7.48 16.22 49.71
N PRO A 176 -8.66 16.57 50.24
CA PRO A 176 -9.92 16.51 49.49
C PRO A 176 -9.85 17.33 48.20
N GLN A 177 -10.41 16.79 47.12
CA GLN A 177 -10.49 17.46 45.83
C GLN A 177 -11.87 18.12 45.63
N ASP A 178 -11.96 19.08 44.70
CA ASP A 178 -13.23 19.71 44.35
C ASP A 178 -14.02 18.79 43.39
N ASP A 179 -15.20 18.33 43.80
CA ASP A 179 -16.10 17.47 43.01
C ASP A 179 -16.36 17.97 41.58
N SER A 180 -16.28 19.28 41.34
CA SER A 180 -16.48 19.87 40.02
C SER A 180 -15.37 19.50 39.02
N LEU A 181 -14.17 19.12 39.50
CA LEU A 181 -13.06 18.67 38.66
C LEU A 181 -13.39 17.39 37.89
N PHE A 182 -14.29 16.57 38.43
CA PHE A 182 -14.64 15.26 37.88
C PHE A 182 -15.95 15.28 37.06
N LYS A 183 -16.39 16.45 36.61
CA LYS A 183 -17.59 16.61 35.76
C LYS A 183 -17.23 17.24 34.43
N VAL A 184 -17.89 16.79 33.36
CA VAL A 184 -17.82 17.45 32.05
C VAL A 184 -18.39 18.87 32.18
N PRO A 185 -17.66 19.93 31.78
CA PRO A 185 -18.18 21.29 31.85
C PRO A 185 -19.40 21.48 30.95
N ALA A 186 -20.37 22.28 31.39
CA ALA A 186 -21.68 22.41 30.74
C ALA A 186 -21.64 23.01 29.32
N ASP A 187 -20.54 23.68 28.94
CA ASP A 187 -20.33 24.28 27.63
C ASP A 187 -19.71 23.32 26.59
N TYR A 188 -19.45 22.06 26.95
CA TYR A 188 -18.91 21.05 26.06
C TYR A 188 -20.01 20.29 25.30
N GLN A 189 -19.78 20.02 24.01
CA GLN A 189 -20.70 19.25 23.16
C GLN A 189 -20.23 17.79 22.99
N ARG A 190 -21.17 16.84 23.08
CA ARG A 190 -20.88 15.41 22.87
C ARG A 190 -20.74 15.10 21.38
N GLU A 191 -19.65 14.44 21.01
CA GLU A 191 -19.47 13.81 19.70
C GLU A 191 -19.75 12.30 19.78
N LYS A 192 -20.17 11.70 18.65
CA LYS A 192 -20.33 10.24 18.56
C LYS A 192 -18.96 9.54 18.62
N SER A 193 -18.87 8.48 19.42
CA SER A 193 -17.70 7.63 19.49
C SER A 193 -17.44 6.90 18.17
N PRO A 194 -16.22 6.40 17.91
CA PRO A 194 -15.94 5.55 16.75
C PRO A 194 -16.83 4.30 16.70
N ALA A 195 -17.10 3.66 17.85
CA ALA A 195 -17.99 2.51 17.92
C ALA A 195 -19.43 2.89 17.60
N GLU A 196 -19.95 4.01 18.11
CA GLU A 196 -21.29 4.49 17.76
C GLU A 196 -21.41 4.76 16.26
N LYS A 197 -20.38 5.35 15.64
CA LYS A 197 -20.34 5.57 14.18
C LYS A 197 -20.29 4.25 13.41
N LEU A 198 -19.58 3.25 13.91
CA LEU A 198 -19.51 1.92 13.30
C LEU A 198 -20.85 1.18 13.43
N GLU A 199 -21.48 1.21 14.60
CA GLU A 199 -22.79 0.62 14.85
C GLU A 199 -23.87 1.25 13.97
N GLU A 200 -23.90 2.58 13.84
CA GLU A 200 -24.83 3.26 12.94
C GLU A 200 -24.64 2.84 11.49
N LYS A 201 -23.38 2.67 11.08
CA LYS A 201 -23.05 2.23 9.72
C LYS A 201 -23.42 0.76 9.47
N GLU A 202 -23.16 -0.12 10.43
CA GLU A 202 -23.59 -1.52 10.37
C GLU A 202 -25.13 -1.63 10.37
N ALA A 203 -25.82 -0.80 11.14
CA ALA A 203 -27.28 -0.73 11.18
C ALA A 203 -27.90 -0.13 9.90
N ALA A 204 -27.21 0.80 9.24
CA ALA A 204 -27.63 1.40 7.98
C ALA A 204 -27.31 0.53 6.75
N ARG A 205 -26.54 -0.55 6.91
CA ARG A 205 -26.13 -1.42 5.80
C ARG A 205 -27.36 -2.05 5.13
N PRO A 206 -27.41 -2.10 3.78
CA PRO A 206 -28.48 -2.77 3.08
C PRO A 206 -28.47 -4.28 3.39
N VAL A 207 -29.56 -4.78 3.97
CA VAL A 207 -29.74 -6.20 4.31
C VAL A 207 -30.97 -6.74 3.59
N LEU A 208 -30.79 -7.87 2.91
CA LEU A 208 -31.85 -8.55 2.20
C LEU A 208 -32.74 -9.28 3.21
N THR A 209 -34.00 -8.86 3.31
CA THR A 209 -35.03 -9.42 4.20
C THR A 209 -36.22 -10.00 3.43
N LYS A 210 -36.13 -10.00 2.09
CA LYS A 210 -37.12 -10.54 1.15
C LYS A 210 -36.39 -11.39 0.10
N ARG A 211 -37.15 -12.00 -0.81
CA ARG A 211 -36.56 -12.74 -1.92
C ARG A 211 -36.04 -11.80 -3.02
N GLU A 212 -34.82 -12.03 -3.48
CA GLU A 212 -34.23 -11.38 -4.65
C GLU A 212 -33.72 -12.43 -5.65
N GLU A 213 -33.75 -12.10 -6.94
CA GLU A 213 -33.21 -12.94 -8.01
C GLU A 213 -32.05 -12.24 -8.73
N THR A 214 -30.93 -12.94 -8.94
CA THR A 214 -29.75 -12.44 -9.66
C THR A 214 -29.04 -13.57 -10.42
N VAL A 215 -27.89 -13.27 -11.02
CA VAL A 215 -27.07 -14.19 -11.83
C VAL A 215 -25.67 -14.24 -11.24
N ALA A 216 -25.03 -15.42 -11.23
CA ALA A 216 -23.65 -15.55 -10.77
C ALA A 216 -22.65 -14.77 -11.68
N PRO A 217 -21.60 -14.15 -11.12
CA PRO A 217 -21.30 -14.09 -9.69
C PRO A 217 -22.24 -13.15 -8.93
N ALA A 218 -22.54 -13.47 -7.67
CA ALA A 218 -23.45 -12.71 -6.82
C ALA A 218 -22.92 -12.64 -5.38
N GLY A 219 -23.17 -11.52 -4.71
CA GLY A 219 -22.86 -11.30 -3.30
C GLY A 219 -23.94 -10.43 -2.64
N ARG A 220 -24.47 -10.86 -1.48
CA ARG A 220 -25.49 -10.12 -0.73
C ARG A 220 -25.31 -10.27 0.78
N TYR A 221 -25.65 -9.23 1.54
CA TYR A 221 -25.95 -9.33 2.97
C TYR A 221 -27.40 -9.77 3.17
N MET A 222 -27.63 -10.79 3.98
CA MET A 222 -28.94 -11.41 4.15
C MET A 222 -29.26 -11.59 5.64
N GLY A 223 -30.39 -11.03 6.04
CA GLY A 223 -30.92 -11.14 7.39
C GLY A 223 -32.02 -12.20 7.48
N THR A 224 -32.56 -12.39 8.68
CA THR A 224 -33.68 -13.31 8.95
C THR A 224 -34.85 -13.09 7.98
N GLY A 225 -35.30 -14.16 7.33
CA GLY A 225 -36.36 -14.13 6.31
C GLY A 225 -35.89 -13.74 4.90
N GLY A 226 -34.63 -13.35 4.72
CA GLY A 226 -34.02 -13.08 3.43
C GLY A 226 -33.83 -14.33 2.59
N ALA A 227 -34.01 -14.21 1.27
CA ALA A 227 -33.81 -15.30 0.33
C ALA A 227 -33.12 -14.80 -0.96
N LEU A 228 -32.05 -15.47 -1.39
CA LEU A 228 -31.30 -15.12 -2.59
C LEU A 228 -31.37 -16.28 -3.59
N ARG A 229 -31.95 -16.02 -4.76
CA ARG A 229 -32.00 -16.98 -5.86
C ARG A 229 -31.01 -16.55 -6.94
N VAL A 230 -30.00 -17.38 -7.20
CA VAL A 230 -28.92 -17.09 -8.14
C VAL A 230 -29.01 -18.04 -9.33
N LYS A 231 -29.14 -17.49 -10.54
CA LYS A 231 -29.03 -18.24 -11.79
C LYS A 231 -27.57 -18.60 -12.06
N VAL A 232 -27.34 -19.85 -12.44
CA VAL A 232 -26.02 -20.42 -12.72
C VAL A 232 -26.05 -21.19 -14.05
N GLU A 233 -24.87 -21.44 -14.61
CA GLU A 233 -24.72 -22.16 -15.88
C GLU A 233 -24.68 -23.69 -15.62
N PRO A 234 -25.52 -24.51 -16.29
CA PRO A 234 -25.62 -25.95 -16.02
C PRO A 234 -24.32 -26.74 -16.22
N ASP A 235 -23.43 -26.28 -17.08
CA ASP A 235 -22.17 -26.94 -17.41
C ASP A 235 -20.99 -26.49 -16.52
N LYS A 236 -21.22 -25.57 -15.59
CA LYS A 236 -20.19 -25.01 -14.69
C LYS A 236 -20.37 -25.48 -13.26
N SER A 237 -19.24 -25.68 -12.58
CA SER A 237 -19.25 -25.81 -11.12
C SER A 237 -19.38 -24.43 -10.49
N VAL A 238 -20.00 -24.39 -9.33
CA VAL A 238 -20.25 -23.17 -8.56
C VAL A 238 -19.83 -23.37 -7.12
N ARG A 239 -19.17 -22.36 -6.58
CA ARG A 239 -18.74 -22.27 -5.20
C ARG A 239 -19.71 -21.37 -4.44
N VAL A 240 -20.17 -21.84 -3.29
CA VAL A 240 -21.00 -21.06 -2.35
C VAL A 240 -20.19 -20.80 -1.08
N ILE A 241 -20.08 -19.51 -0.72
CA ILE A 241 -19.40 -19.08 0.49
C ILE A 241 -20.40 -18.33 1.36
N ILE A 242 -20.51 -18.76 2.62
CA ILE A 242 -21.34 -18.13 3.64
C ILE A 242 -20.44 -17.60 4.75
N ARG A 243 -20.60 -16.32 5.11
CA ARG A 243 -19.93 -15.73 6.26
C ARG A 243 -20.95 -15.25 7.27
N ASN A 244 -20.75 -15.61 8.53
CA ASN A 244 -21.55 -15.08 9.63
C ASN A 244 -21.06 -13.67 9.98
N GLN A 245 -21.97 -12.70 10.00
CA GLN A 245 -21.64 -11.29 10.24
C GLN A 245 -21.81 -10.89 11.71
N ILE A 246 -22.41 -11.75 12.52
CA ILE A 246 -22.69 -11.55 13.94
C ILE A 246 -21.89 -12.52 14.80
N LYS A 247 -21.76 -12.21 16.10
CA LYS A 247 -21.14 -13.13 17.07
C LYS A 247 -22.08 -14.28 17.42
N ASP A 248 -23.38 -14.02 17.40
CA ASP A 248 -24.41 -15.03 17.64
C ASP A 248 -24.52 -16.03 16.48
N LYS A 249 -25.40 -17.02 16.65
CA LYS A 249 -25.63 -18.06 15.66
C LYS A 249 -26.46 -17.51 14.49
N SER A 250 -26.05 -17.84 13.27
CA SER A 250 -26.88 -17.71 12.06
C SER A 250 -27.23 -19.09 11.51
N VAL A 251 -28.49 -19.29 11.12
CA VAL A 251 -29.03 -20.53 10.55
C VAL A 251 -29.48 -20.26 9.12
N TYR A 252 -29.03 -21.10 8.20
CA TYR A 252 -29.29 -20.91 6.77
C TYR A 252 -29.46 -22.25 6.04
N LYS A 253 -30.12 -22.16 4.88
CA LYS A 253 -30.41 -23.28 3.99
C LYS A 253 -29.95 -22.96 2.58
N ILE A 254 -29.27 -23.91 1.96
CA ILE A 254 -28.85 -23.83 0.55
C ILE A 254 -29.53 -24.96 -0.20
N THR A 255 -30.33 -24.59 -1.20
CA THR A 255 -31.11 -25.49 -2.03
C THR A 255 -30.61 -25.41 -3.47
N PRO A 256 -29.86 -26.41 -3.97
CA PRO A 256 -29.57 -26.53 -5.39
C PRO A 256 -30.85 -26.88 -6.16
N LEU A 257 -31.08 -26.18 -7.26
CA LEU A 257 -32.31 -26.31 -8.06
C LEU A 257 -31.96 -26.70 -9.50
N ARG A 258 -32.77 -27.61 -10.06
CA ARG A 258 -32.80 -27.94 -11.48
C ARG A 258 -34.22 -27.74 -11.99
N ASP A 259 -34.38 -26.81 -12.93
CA ASP A 259 -35.68 -26.43 -13.50
C ASP A 259 -36.70 -26.03 -12.42
N GLY A 260 -36.21 -25.33 -11.40
CA GLY A 260 -37.00 -24.88 -10.25
C GLY A 260 -37.36 -25.97 -9.23
N GLN A 261 -36.90 -27.20 -9.41
CA GLN A 261 -37.11 -28.30 -8.46
C GLN A 261 -35.86 -28.56 -7.62
N PRO A 262 -35.99 -28.75 -6.29
CA PRO A 262 -34.86 -29.12 -5.43
C PRO A 262 -34.22 -30.45 -5.82
N VAL A 263 -32.89 -30.47 -5.86
CA VAL A 263 -32.12 -31.72 -5.92
C VAL A 263 -31.94 -32.21 -4.49
N GLY A 264 -32.93 -32.95 -3.99
CA GLY A 264 -33.15 -33.20 -2.55
C GLY A 264 -31.98 -33.82 -1.77
N ALA A 265 -31.11 -34.62 -2.39
CA ALA A 265 -29.96 -35.23 -1.71
C ALA A 265 -28.86 -34.22 -1.33
N GLU A 266 -28.89 -33.02 -1.91
CA GLU A 266 -27.82 -32.01 -1.84
C GLU A 266 -28.27 -30.73 -1.11
N VAL A 267 -29.44 -30.76 -0.48
CA VAL A 267 -29.93 -29.65 0.32
C VAL A 267 -29.09 -29.55 1.58
N ILE A 268 -28.46 -28.40 1.79
CA ILE A 268 -27.62 -28.15 2.95
C ILE A 268 -28.38 -27.27 3.94
N GLU A 269 -28.61 -27.81 5.12
CA GLU A 269 -29.07 -27.04 6.29
C GLU A 269 -27.88 -26.92 7.25
N SER A 270 -27.51 -25.70 7.58
CA SER A 270 -26.31 -25.46 8.39
C SER A 270 -26.45 -24.24 9.28
N SER A 271 -25.49 -24.10 10.18
CA SER A 271 -25.41 -22.94 11.06
C SER A 271 -23.98 -22.59 11.38
N LEU A 272 -23.73 -21.30 11.59
CA LEU A 272 -22.44 -20.76 12.01
C LEU A 272 -22.62 -19.98 13.30
N SER A 273 -21.72 -20.17 14.25
CA SER A 273 -21.64 -19.41 15.51
C SER A 273 -20.32 -18.64 15.52
N GLY A 274 -20.33 -17.41 16.05
CA GLY A 274 -19.19 -16.51 15.98
C GLY A 274 -18.98 -15.91 14.58
N LYS A 275 -18.17 -14.85 14.49
CA LYS A 275 -17.74 -14.32 13.18
C LYS A 275 -16.84 -15.36 12.52
N GLY A 276 -17.26 -15.88 11.36
CA GLY A 276 -16.58 -16.97 10.68
C GLY A 276 -17.10 -17.21 9.28
N GLN A 277 -16.43 -18.07 8.52
CA GLN A 277 -16.77 -18.41 7.14
C GLN A 277 -16.90 -19.93 6.98
N LYS A 278 -17.86 -20.35 6.16
CA LYS A 278 -17.95 -21.71 5.63
C LYS A 278 -18.00 -21.66 4.11
N THR A 279 -17.18 -22.50 3.50
CA THR A 279 -17.24 -22.78 2.07
C THR A 279 -17.92 -24.13 1.91
N GLU A 280 -19.03 -24.17 1.21
CA GLU A 280 -19.77 -25.42 0.99
C GLU A 280 -19.11 -26.25 -0.12
N PRO A 281 -19.37 -27.57 -0.17
CA PRO A 281 -18.90 -28.44 -1.25
C PRO A 281 -19.30 -27.91 -2.64
N LEU A 282 -18.61 -28.37 -3.69
CA LEU A 282 -18.88 -27.92 -5.05
C LEU A 282 -20.19 -28.51 -5.59
N PHE A 283 -21.02 -27.65 -6.16
CA PHE A 283 -22.28 -28.01 -6.84
C PHE A 283 -22.25 -27.48 -8.28
N GLY A 284 -23.17 -27.92 -9.14
CA GLY A 284 -23.31 -27.39 -10.51
C GLY A 284 -23.18 -28.47 -11.56
N ARG A 285 -21.99 -28.61 -12.17
CA ARG A 285 -21.76 -29.48 -13.35
C ARG A 285 -22.23 -30.93 -13.18
N GLN A 286 -22.03 -31.54 -12.01
CA GLN A 286 -22.41 -32.94 -11.77
C GLN A 286 -23.93 -33.17 -11.72
N PHE A 287 -24.71 -32.12 -11.45
CA PHE A 287 -26.17 -32.18 -11.31
C PHE A 287 -26.93 -31.35 -12.34
N GLU A 288 -26.21 -30.70 -13.27
CA GLU A 288 -26.75 -29.78 -14.29
C GLU A 288 -27.67 -28.70 -13.68
N LEU A 289 -27.23 -28.10 -12.57
CA LEU A 289 -28.02 -27.09 -11.86
C LEU A 289 -28.13 -25.81 -12.68
N ASN A 290 -29.31 -25.20 -12.72
CA ASN A 290 -29.50 -23.88 -13.31
C ASN A 290 -29.74 -22.77 -12.28
N GLU A 291 -29.98 -23.14 -11.01
CA GLU A 291 -30.22 -22.17 -9.94
C GLU A 291 -29.71 -22.66 -8.58
N ILE A 292 -29.33 -21.72 -7.71
CA ILE A 292 -29.08 -21.94 -6.28
C ILE A 292 -29.99 -21.00 -5.50
N LEU A 293 -30.72 -21.53 -4.52
CA LEU A 293 -31.51 -20.76 -3.58
C LEU A 293 -30.86 -20.81 -2.20
N ILE A 294 -30.61 -19.64 -1.61
CA ILE A 294 -30.08 -19.48 -0.26
C ILE A 294 -31.14 -18.79 0.58
N GLU A 295 -31.46 -19.33 1.76
CA GLU A 295 -32.47 -18.81 2.67
C GLU A 295 -31.90 -18.67 4.07
N VAL A 296 -32.23 -17.58 4.77
CA VAL A 296 -31.77 -17.32 6.14
C VAL A 296 -32.94 -17.46 7.10
N GLU A 297 -32.86 -18.45 7.98
CA GLU A 297 -33.87 -18.71 8.99
C GLU A 297 -33.68 -17.85 10.22
N GLU A 298 -32.43 -17.62 10.62
CA GLU A 298 -32.06 -16.85 11.81
C GLU A 298 -30.70 -16.17 11.60
N GLY A 299 -30.54 -14.96 12.10
CA GLY A 299 -29.27 -14.23 12.13
C GLY A 299 -29.00 -13.36 10.90
N LEU A 300 -27.71 -13.12 10.62
CA LEU A 300 -27.21 -12.23 9.57
C LEU A 300 -25.95 -12.82 8.93
N ILE A 301 -26.03 -13.11 7.62
CA ILE A 301 -24.92 -13.64 6.83
C ILE A 301 -24.57 -12.74 5.66
N SER A 302 -23.38 -12.90 5.10
CA SER A 302 -23.11 -12.54 3.70
C SER A 302 -22.97 -13.82 2.88
N ALA A 303 -23.66 -13.91 1.76
CA ALA A 303 -23.63 -15.05 0.86
C ALA A 303 -22.99 -14.68 -0.48
N PHE A 304 -22.08 -15.51 -0.97
CA PHE A 304 -21.44 -15.39 -2.28
C PHE A 304 -21.64 -16.64 -3.10
N VAL A 305 -21.99 -16.48 -4.37
CA VAL A 305 -22.10 -17.56 -5.35
C VAL A 305 -21.26 -17.19 -6.56
N THR A 306 -20.22 -17.98 -6.84
CA THR A 306 -19.26 -17.70 -7.92
C THR A 306 -19.04 -18.95 -8.77
N LYS A 307 -18.75 -18.75 -10.07
CA LYS A 307 -18.41 -19.84 -10.96
C LYS A 307 -16.98 -20.30 -10.70
N GLU A 308 -16.73 -21.59 -10.88
CA GLU A 308 -15.39 -22.13 -10.93
C GLU A 308 -14.99 -22.49 -12.35
N TYR A 309 -13.73 -22.17 -12.65
CA TYR A 309 -13.09 -22.50 -13.90
C TYR A 309 -12.03 -23.57 -13.67
N SER A 310 -11.82 -24.41 -14.68
CA SER A 310 -10.80 -25.44 -14.61
C SER A 310 -9.42 -24.80 -14.69
N SER A 311 -8.49 -25.24 -13.84
CA SER A 311 -7.08 -24.85 -13.98
C SER A 311 -6.43 -25.38 -15.26
N PHE A 312 -7.11 -26.29 -15.97
CA PHE A 312 -6.68 -26.82 -17.27
C PHE A 312 -7.29 -26.08 -18.47
N ASP A 313 -8.19 -25.11 -18.26
CA ASP A 313 -8.69 -24.30 -19.37
C ASP A 313 -7.53 -23.47 -19.93
N GLU A 314 -7.41 -23.40 -21.27
CA GLU A 314 -6.34 -22.62 -21.90
C GLU A 314 -6.40 -21.16 -21.47
N VAL A 315 -7.59 -20.57 -21.45
CA VAL A 315 -7.82 -19.21 -20.93
C VAL A 315 -8.13 -19.31 -19.45
N LYS A 316 -7.26 -18.73 -18.63
CA LYS A 316 -7.47 -18.66 -17.18
C LYS A 316 -8.53 -17.61 -16.89
N ARG A 317 -9.55 -17.99 -16.13
CA ARG A 317 -10.66 -17.12 -15.76
C ARG A 317 -10.88 -17.11 -14.26
N GLU A 318 -11.12 -15.91 -13.74
CA GLU A 318 -11.53 -15.70 -12.36
C GLU A 318 -12.78 -14.83 -12.36
N GLU A 319 -13.87 -15.36 -11.81
CA GLU A 319 -15.10 -14.60 -11.56
C GLU A 319 -15.39 -14.55 -10.06
N TYR A 320 -15.64 -13.36 -9.55
CA TYR A 320 -16.03 -13.16 -8.16
C TYR A 320 -16.86 -11.88 -7.98
N PHE A 321 -17.32 -11.66 -6.74
CA PHE A 321 -18.14 -10.51 -6.39
C PHE A 321 -17.48 -9.75 -5.23
N LEU A 322 -17.42 -8.42 -5.35
CA LEU A 322 -16.97 -7.52 -4.29
C LEU A 322 -18.17 -6.72 -3.77
N LEU A 323 -18.38 -6.75 -2.45
CA LEU A 323 -19.38 -5.94 -1.74
C LEU A 323 -18.82 -4.55 -1.42
N GLU A 324 -19.67 -3.67 -0.92
CA GLU A 324 -19.25 -2.39 -0.37
C GLU A 324 -18.11 -2.55 0.66
N GLU A 325 -17.20 -1.59 0.68
CA GLU A 325 -16.03 -1.53 1.57
C GLU A 325 -15.09 -2.73 1.46
N SER A 326 -15.11 -3.42 0.32
CA SER A 326 -14.19 -4.51 0.04
C SER A 326 -13.20 -4.13 -1.06
N GLY A 327 -12.09 -4.85 -1.08
CA GLY A 327 -11.04 -4.68 -2.08
C GLY A 327 -10.37 -6.00 -2.42
N SER A 328 -9.75 -6.03 -3.59
CA SER A 328 -9.01 -7.17 -4.08
C SER A 328 -7.81 -6.67 -4.88
N GLY A 329 -6.62 -7.09 -4.43
CA GLY A 329 -5.39 -7.03 -5.21
C GLY A 329 -5.21 -8.34 -5.96
N LEU A 330 -4.80 -8.26 -7.23
CA LEU A 330 -4.66 -9.40 -8.12
C LEU A 330 -3.30 -9.39 -8.83
N PHE A 331 -2.79 -10.58 -9.11
CA PHE A 331 -1.62 -10.82 -9.95
C PHE A 331 -2.06 -11.35 -11.31
N VAL A 332 -1.39 -10.91 -12.37
CA VAL A 332 -1.62 -11.40 -13.72
C VAL A 332 -0.37 -12.02 -14.32
N TYR A 333 -0.55 -13.01 -15.19
CA TYR A 333 0.53 -13.68 -15.92
C TYR A 333 1.08 -12.75 -16.99
N GLU A 334 2.40 -12.54 -17.00
CA GLU A 334 3.06 -11.57 -17.90
C GLU A 334 2.94 -11.99 -19.37
N GLU A 335 2.89 -13.29 -19.62
CA GLU A 335 2.77 -13.93 -20.92
C GLU A 335 1.33 -13.97 -21.48
N CYS A 336 0.36 -13.41 -20.75
CA CYS A 336 -1.05 -13.45 -21.14
C CYS A 336 -1.54 -12.07 -21.62
N LYS A 337 -2.41 -12.07 -22.64
CA LYS A 337 -3.31 -10.95 -22.87
C LYS A 337 -4.34 -10.93 -21.76
N ILE A 338 -4.54 -9.78 -21.11
CA ILE A 338 -5.42 -9.62 -19.96
C ILE A 338 -6.67 -8.85 -20.36
N VAL A 339 -7.83 -9.32 -19.91
CA VAL A 339 -9.10 -8.63 -20.05
C VAL A 339 -9.77 -8.57 -18.68
N LEU A 340 -9.99 -7.35 -18.18
CA LEU A 340 -10.74 -7.10 -16.95
C LEU A 340 -12.10 -6.51 -17.30
N THR A 341 -13.16 -7.11 -16.79
CA THR A 341 -14.53 -6.61 -16.93
C THR A 341 -15.15 -6.42 -15.55
N LEU A 342 -15.61 -5.20 -15.27
CA LEU A 342 -16.35 -4.85 -14.06
C LEU A 342 -17.79 -4.55 -14.43
N THR A 343 -18.74 -5.13 -13.69
CA THR A 343 -20.18 -4.87 -13.89
C THR A 343 -20.81 -4.44 -12.57
N GLY A 344 -21.47 -3.27 -12.55
CA GLY A 344 -22.21 -2.81 -11.37
C GLY A 344 -23.36 -3.75 -11.03
N ASP A 345 -23.44 -4.19 -9.78
CA ASP A 345 -24.56 -4.98 -9.25
C ASP A 345 -24.72 -4.68 -7.75
N SER A 346 -25.49 -3.64 -7.48
CA SER A 346 -25.81 -3.14 -6.15
C SER A 346 -27.02 -3.84 -5.56
N GLN A 347 -26.89 -4.23 -4.29
CA GLN A 347 -27.99 -4.72 -3.48
C GLN A 347 -28.98 -3.60 -3.11
N ALA A 348 -28.48 -2.37 -2.99
CA ALA A 348 -29.30 -1.17 -2.87
C ALA A 348 -29.60 -0.61 -4.28
N ALA A 349 -30.58 0.27 -4.42
CA ALA A 349 -30.84 0.94 -5.71
C ALA A 349 -29.80 2.03 -6.04
N GLU A 350 -28.61 1.95 -5.45
CA GLU A 350 -27.54 2.95 -5.50
C GLU A 350 -26.41 2.50 -6.43
N ASP A 351 -25.66 3.47 -6.97
CA ASP A 351 -24.49 3.18 -7.80
C ASP A 351 -23.32 2.64 -6.97
N SER A 352 -22.52 1.75 -7.56
CA SER A 352 -21.31 1.21 -6.94
C SER A 352 -20.11 2.15 -7.20
N PRO A 353 -19.59 2.88 -6.20
CA PRO A 353 -18.36 3.64 -6.34
C PRO A 353 -17.18 2.67 -6.39
N ILE A 354 -16.33 2.80 -7.41
CA ILE A 354 -15.23 1.88 -7.67
C ILE A 354 -13.97 2.67 -7.96
N LYS A 355 -12.88 2.23 -7.34
CA LYS A 355 -11.55 2.72 -7.63
C LYS A 355 -10.66 1.58 -8.08
N THR A 356 -10.06 1.74 -9.26
CA THR A 356 -9.13 0.78 -9.87
C THR A 356 -7.75 1.38 -10.00
N ARG A 357 -6.71 0.59 -9.73
CA ARG A 357 -5.33 0.99 -9.98
C ARG A 357 -4.56 -0.15 -10.65
N PHE A 358 -3.76 0.19 -11.65
CA PHE A 358 -2.97 -0.77 -12.43
C PHE A 358 -1.48 -0.47 -12.29
N TYR A 359 -0.66 -1.51 -12.23
CA TYR A 359 0.77 -1.40 -11.93
C TYR A 359 1.60 -2.22 -12.91
N LYS A 360 2.78 -1.69 -13.28
CA LYS A 360 3.75 -2.43 -14.10
C LYS A 360 4.51 -3.48 -13.29
N GLY A 361 4.74 -3.22 -12.00
CA GLY A 361 5.39 -4.14 -11.06
C GLY A 361 4.43 -4.76 -10.05
N GLU A 362 4.98 -5.41 -9.02
CA GLU A 362 4.23 -5.92 -7.87
C GLU A 362 3.84 -4.76 -6.93
N TYR A 363 2.70 -4.12 -7.23
CA TYR A 363 2.20 -2.92 -6.56
C TYR A 363 3.19 -1.73 -6.56
N LYS A 364 4.01 -1.67 -7.62
CA LYS A 364 4.98 -0.61 -7.90
C LYS A 364 4.76 -0.09 -9.32
N ASP A 365 5.23 1.12 -9.58
CA ASP A 365 5.15 1.74 -10.91
C ASP A 365 3.70 1.84 -11.38
N ALA A 366 2.90 2.62 -10.65
CA ALA A 366 1.50 2.84 -10.95
C ALA A 366 1.34 3.45 -12.36
N LEU A 367 0.63 2.74 -13.23
CA LEU A 367 0.42 3.14 -14.61
C LEU A 367 -0.82 4.02 -14.76
N LYS A 368 -1.90 3.65 -14.07
CA LYS A 368 -3.18 4.33 -14.17
C LYS A 368 -4.01 4.11 -12.91
N GLU A 369 -4.69 5.16 -12.48
CA GLU A 369 -5.70 5.14 -11.43
C GLU A 369 -7.00 5.74 -11.97
N GLU A 370 -8.12 5.09 -11.68
CA GLU A 370 -9.44 5.58 -12.06
C GLU A 370 -10.40 5.48 -10.88
N ASP A 371 -11.20 6.52 -10.68
CA ASP A 371 -12.27 6.61 -9.69
C ASP A 371 -13.58 6.93 -10.43
N PHE A 372 -14.57 6.06 -10.33
CA PHE A 372 -15.80 6.14 -11.10
C PHE A 372 -16.96 5.41 -10.39
N ARG A 373 -18.17 5.54 -10.93
CA ARG A 373 -19.37 4.83 -10.45
C ARG A 373 -19.93 3.94 -11.54
N LEU A 374 -20.43 2.76 -11.17
CA LEU A 374 -21.19 1.89 -12.06
C LEU A 374 -22.63 1.75 -11.55
N THR A 375 -23.59 2.10 -12.40
CA THR A 375 -25.01 1.78 -12.16
C THR A 375 -25.23 0.28 -12.35
N ASN A 376 -26.35 -0.27 -11.86
CA ASN A 376 -26.68 -1.68 -12.07
C ASN A 376 -26.63 -2.08 -13.55
N ARG A 377 -25.94 -3.19 -13.83
CA ARG A 377 -25.66 -3.76 -15.17
C ARG A 377 -24.76 -2.92 -16.08
N GLN A 378 -24.29 -1.76 -15.63
CA GLN A 378 -23.30 -1.00 -16.40
C GLN A 378 -21.95 -1.71 -16.36
N ILE A 379 -21.32 -1.81 -17.53
CA ILE A 379 -20.06 -2.53 -17.71
C ILE A 379 -18.95 -1.52 -17.99
N LYS A 380 -17.78 -1.76 -17.41
CA LYS A 380 -16.52 -1.14 -17.80
C LYS A 380 -15.46 -2.20 -18.01
N LYS A 381 -14.68 -2.05 -19.09
CA LYS A 381 -13.75 -3.07 -19.59
C LYS A 381 -12.38 -2.45 -19.86
N TRP A 382 -11.34 -3.21 -19.55
CA TRP A 382 -9.95 -2.92 -19.90
C TRP A 382 -9.34 -4.11 -20.62
N GLU A 383 -8.45 -3.84 -21.56
CA GLU A 383 -7.63 -4.86 -22.23
C GLU A 383 -6.16 -4.45 -22.15
N PHE A 384 -5.31 -5.41 -21.82
CA PHE A 384 -3.86 -5.23 -21.72
C PHE A 384 -3.16 -6.33 -22.51
N ASN A 385 -2.17 -5.94 -23.30
CA ASN A 385 -1.24 -6.87 -23.94
C ASN A 385 -0.27 -7.47 -22.90
N PRO A 386 0.38 -8.62 -23.23
CA PRO A 386 1.41 -9.22 -22.39
C PRO A 386 2.43 -8.19 -21.86
N GLY A 387 2.77 -8.29 -20.57
CA GLY A 387 3.76 -7.44 -19.90
C GLY A 387 3.34 -5.97 -19.66
N GLN A 388 2.14 -5.53 -20.07
CA GLN A 388 1.70 -4.15 -19.80
C GLN A 388 1.35 -3.90 -18.34
N ILE A 389 0.81 -4.89 -17.64
CA ILE A 389 0.51 -4.83 -16.21
C ILE A 389 0.99 -6.12 -15.54
N ARG A 390 1.32 -6.03 -14.25
CA ARG A 390 1.68 -7.18 -13.42
C ARG A 390 0.75 -7.38 -12.24
N THR A 391 0.28 -6.29 -11.66
CA THR A 391 -0.72 -6.30 -10.59
C THR A 391 -1.77 -5.23 -10.79
N LEU A 392 -2.93 -5.42 -10.17
CA LEU A 392 -4.01 -4.44 -10.14
C LEU A 392 -4.76 -4.50 -8.82
N ASP A 393 -5.32 -3.37 -8.41
CA ASP A 393 -6.22 -3.23 -7.27
C ASP A 393 -7.60 -2.80 -7.73
N ILE A 394 -8.64 -3.42 -7.17
CA ILE A 394 -10.03 -2.99 -7.29
C ILE A 394 -10.56 -2.77 -5.88
N THR A 395 -11.13 -1.60 -5.62
CA THR A 395 -11.78 -1.26 -4.34
C THR A 395 -13.19 -0.75 -4.61
N VAL A 396 -14.14 -1.19 -3.78
CA VAL A 396 -15.52 -0.73 -3.79
C VAL A 396 -15.71 0.22 -2.61
N GLY A 397 -16.36 1.35 -2.86
CA GLY A 397 -16.63 2.37 -1.85
C GLY A 397 -17.73 1.97 -0.85
N GLU A 398 -18.34 2.97 -0.24
CA GLU A 398 -19.27 2.81 0.89
C GLU A 398 -20.64 2.20 0.51
N SER A 399 -20.91 1.99 -0.78
CA SER A 399 -22.19 1.43 -1.25
C SER A 399 -22.04 0.55 -2.50
N GLY A 400 -23.04 -0.31 -2.70
CA GLY A 400 -23.20 -1.16 -3.87
C GLY A 400 -22.33 -2.41 -3.92
N GLY A 401 -22.15 -2.93 -5.13
CA GLY A 401 -21.40 -4.16 -5.37
C GLY A 401 -20.95 -4.26 -6.83
N VAL A 402 -19.92 -5.06 -7.08
CA VAL A 402 -19.36 -5.22 -8.43
C VAL A 402 -19.06 -6.69 -8.71
N LYS A 403 -19.49 -7.13 -9.89
CA LYS A 403 -19.06 -8.40 -10.49
C LYS A 403 -17.74 -8.18 -11.19
N VAL A 404 -16.76 -9.01 -10.85
CA VAL A 404 -15.44 -8.98 -11.46
C VAL A 404 -15.27 -10.22 -12.32
N LEU A 405 -14.89 -10.02 -13.57
CA LEU A 405 -14.41 -11.06 -14.48
C LEU A 405 -13.02 -10.68 -14.96
N LEU A 406 -12.03 -11.51 -14.62
CA LEU A 406 -10.66 -11.43 -15.10
C LEU A 406 -10.39 -12.61 -16.03
N GLU A 407 -10.04 -12.32 -17.27
CA GLU A 407 -9.66 -13.33 -18.26
C GLU A 407 -8.20 -13.13 -18.68
N GLN A 408 -7.43 -14.20 -18.70
CA GLN A 408 -6.01 -14.20 -19.07
C GLN A 408 -5.78 -15.21 -20.19
N PHE A 409 -5.58 -14.70 -21.40
CA PHE A 409 -5.41 -15.48 -22.62
C PHE A 409 -3.92 -15.73 -22.86
N PRO A 410 -3.43 -16.97 -22.74
CA PRO A 410 -2.02 -17.26 -23.02
C PRO A 410 -1.74 -16.93 -24.48
N VAL A 411 -0.69 -16.14 -24.72
CA VAL A 411 -0.20 -15.90 -26.08
C VAL A 411 0.74 -17.03 -26.42
N LYS A 412 0.43 -17.81 -27.47
CA LYS A 412 1.35 -18.84 -27.97
C LYS A 412 2.60 -18.12 -28.49
N VAL A 413 3.68 -18.16 -27.72
CA VAL A 413 4.96 -17.58 -28.12
C VAL A 413 5.50 -18.39 -29.30
N LYS A 414 5.61 -17.77 -30.47
CA LYS A 414 6.26 -18.38 -31.62
C LYS A 414 7.76 -18.42 -31.37
N GLU A 415 8.32 -19.62 -31.20
CA GLU A 415 9.77 -19.81 -31.18
C GLU A 415 10.32 -19.87 -32.60
N LEU A 416 11.35 -19.08 -32.89
CA LEU A 416 12.04 -19.08 -34.17
C LEU A 416 13.25 -20.02 -34.16
N SER A 417 13.41 -20.78 -35.24
CA SER A 417 14.65 -21.53 -35.52
C SER A 417 15.84 -20.57 -35.67
N LYS A 418 17.07 -21.11 -35.65
CA LYS A 418 18.27 -20.30 -35.86
C LYS A 418 18.26 -19.59 -37.22
N GLU A 419 17.77 -20.27 -38.25
CA GLU A 419 17.63 -19.76 -39.61
C GLU A 419 16.57 -18.66 -39.68
N GLU A 420 15.43 -18.85 -39.00
CA GLU A 420 14.37 -17.83 -38.93
C GLU A 420 14.83 -16.59 -38.15
N LYS A 421 15.61 -16.74 -37.08
CA LYS A 421 16.23 -15.60 -36.37
C LYS A 421 17.19 -14.84 -37.28
N GLN A 422 18.01 -15.55 -38.06
CA GLN A 422 18.90 -14.92 -39.02
C GLN A 422 18.12 -14.17 -40.10
N GLN A 423 17.01 -14.73 -40.58
CA GLN A 423 16.12 -14.06 -41.54
C GLN A 423 15.47 -12.82 -40.92
N LEU A 424 14.98 -12.89 -39.68
CA LEU A 424 14.43 -11.75 -38.96
C LEU A 424 15.44 -10.60 -38.86
N VAL A 425 16.71 -10.90 -38.56
CA VAL A 425 17.77 -9.87 -38.54
C VAL A 425 17.98 -9.27 -39.93
N GLN A 426 17.92 -10.07 -41.00
CA GLN A 426 17.97 -9.52 -42.36
C GLN A 426 16.76 -8.63 -42.66
N ASP A 427 15.56 -9.02 -42.24
CA ASP A 427 14.35 -8.23 -42.43
C ASP A 427 14.43 -6.90 -41.64
N ILE A 428 15.04 -6.89 -40.46
CA ILE A 428 15.33 -5.67 -39.68
C ILE A 428 16.33 -4.75 -40.41
N ILE A 429 17.44 -5.31 -40.91
CA ILE A 429 18.49 -4.57 -41.63
C ILE A 429 17.93 -3.91 -42.90
N HIS A 430 17.07 -4.63 -43.63
CA HIS A 430 16.47 -4.13 -44.88
C HIS A 430 15.17 -3.35 -44.65
N ASN A 431 14.80 -3.08 -43.39
CA ASN A 431 13.58 -2.35 -43.01
C ASN A 431 12.28 -2.94 -43.59
N GLU A 432 12.15 -4.27 -43.57
CA GLU A 432 11.00 -5.01 -44.09
C GLU A 432 9.85 -5.00 -43.08
N LEU A 433 9.21 -3.83 -42.88
CA LEU A 433 8.18 -3.58 -41.86
C LEU A 433 7.06 -4.62 -41.86
N ASP A 434 6.51 -4.95 -43.04
CA ASP A 434 5.38 -5.88 -43.16
C ASP A 434 5.74 -7.31 -42.71
N LYS A 435 6.98 -7.76 -42.96
CA LYS A 435 7.45 -9.09 -42.54
C LYS A 435 7.66 -9.17 -41.04
N VAL A 436 8.32 -8.16 -40.47
CA VAL A 436 8.53 -8.07 -39.02
C VAL A 436 7.20 -7.94 -38.30
N LYS A 437 6.28 -7.12 -38.82
CA LYS A 437 4.92 -6.99 -38.31
C LYS A 437 4.17 -8.31 -38.36
N ALA A 438 4.20 -9.03 -39.49
CA ALA A 438 3.53 -10.32 -39.61
C ALA A 438 4.09 -11.36 -38.61
N LEU A 439 5.39 -11.32 -38.31
CA LEU A 439 5.99 -12.17 -37.28
C LEU A 439 5.52 -11.79 -35.87
N LEU A 440 5.51 -10.50 -35.53
CA LEU A 440 4.99 -10.02 -34.25
C LEU A 440 3.49 -10.35 -34.08
N ASP A 441 2.69 -10.13 -35.12
CA ASP A 441 1.27 -10.49 -35.17
C ASP A 441 1.03 -12.00 -35.05
N SER A 442 2.02 -12.84 -35.40
CA SER A 442 1.96 -14.30 -35.23
C SER A 442 2.21 -14.77 -33.79
N GLY A 443 2.45 -13.85 -32.84
CA GLY A 443 2.74 -14.16 -31.45
C GLY A 443 4.24 -14.35 -31.16
N LEU A 444 5.12 -13.81 -31.99
CA LEU A 444 6.54 -13.76 -31.67
C LEU A 444 6.77 -12.92 -30.40
N ASP A 445 7.55 -13.43 -29.45
CA ASP A 445 7.93 -12.67 -28.25
C ASP A 445 8.77 -11.45 -28.66
N VAL A 446 8.25 -10.24 -28.42
CA VAL A 446 8.94 -8.98 -28.73
C VAL A 446 10.25 -8.83 -27.94
N ASN A 447 10.42 -9.56 -26.84
CA ASN A 447 11.63 -9.55 -26.01
C ASN A 447 12.63 -10.65 -26.39
N MET A 448 12.38 -11.37 -27.49
CA MET A 448 13.26 -12.44 -27.93
C MET A 448 14.69 -11.97 -28.19
N ASN A 449 15.65 -12.86 -27.97
CA ASN A 449 17.03 -12.68 -28.38
C ASN A 449 17.21 -13.06 -29.85
N THR A 450 17.62 -12.09 -30.67
CA THR A 450 17.98 -12.27 -32.09
C THR A 450 19.36 -12.89 -32.25
N SER A 451 20.24 -12.67 -31.28
CA SER A 451 21.59 -13.25 -31.19
C SER A 451 21.93 -13.58 -29.73
N SER A 452 23.17 -13.96 -29.44
CA SER A 452 23.62 -14.15 -28.05
C SER A 452 23.72 -12.83 -27.26
N THR A 453 23.68 -11.67 -27.94
CA THR A 453 23.91 -10.35 -27.32
C THR A 453 22.73 -9.40 -27.46
N ASP A 454 21.95 -9.50 -28.54
CA ASP A 454 20.92 -8.50 -28.87
C ASP A 454 19.50 -9.06 -28.70
N SER A 455 18.70 -8.37 -27.90
CA SER A 455 17.24 -8.48 -27.97
C SER A 455 16.72 -7.94 -29.32
N LEU A 456 15.47 -8.23 -29.67
CA LEU A 456 14.83 -7.67 -30.87
C LEU A 456 14.89 -6.14 -30.90
N LEU A 457 14.55 -5.48 -29.78
CA LEU A 457 14.62 -4.02 -29.66
C LEU A 457 16.05 -3.50 -29.88
N MET A 458 17.06 -4.17 -29.32
CA MET A 458 18.46 -3.81 -29.51
C MET A 458 18.91 -3.98 -30.96
N ALA A 459 18.51 -5.06 -31.63
CA ALA A 459 18.82 -5.29 -33.03
C ALA A 459 18.21 -4.20 -33.92
N VAL A 460 16.96 -3.78 -33.65
CA VAL A 460 16.31 -2.66 -34.35
C VAL A 460 17.10 -1.36 -34.15
N CYS A 461 17.44 -1.01 -32.91
CA CYS A 461 18.19 0.21 -32.62
C CYS A 461 19.58 0.20 -33.26
N ARG A 462 20.21 -0.98 -33.40
CA ARG A 462 21.54 -1.15 -33.97
C ARG A 462 21.56 -1.10 -35.50
N TYR A 463 20.57 -1.72 -36.15
CA TYR A 463 20.65 -2.03 -37.57
C TYR A 463 19.59 -1.38 -38.45
N SER A 464 18.55 -0.75 -37.86
CA SER A 464 17.39 -0.25 -38.61
C SER A 464 17.16 1.24 -38.38
N ASN A 465 15.92 1.71 -38.57
CA ASN A 465 15.53 3.12 -38.49
C ASN A 465 14.35 3.37 -37.51
N ALA A 466 13.93 4.64 -37.41
CA ALA A 466 12.87 5.06 -36.51
C ALA A 466 11.49 4.46 -36.87
N GLU A 467 11.23 4.09 -38.13
CA GLU A 467 9.95 3.47 -38.52
C GLU A 467 9.83 2.04 -37.99
N MET A 468 10.88 1.23 -38.16
CA MET A 468 10.94 -0.11 -37.56
C MET A 468 10.86 -0.05 -36.04
N LEU A 469 11.53 0.94 -35.44
CA LEU A 469 11.43 1.16 -34.00
C LEU A 469 10.00 1.47 -33.56
N LYS A 470 9.29 2.37 -34.25
CA LYS A 470 7.87 2.66 -33.95
C LYS A 470 7.04 1.38 -34.00
N LEU A 471 7.19 0.58 -35.05
CA LEU A 471 6.49 -0.70 -35.18
C LEU A 471 6.76 -1.61 -33.97
N VAL A 472 8.02 -1.82 -33.59
CA VAL A 472 8.35 -2.72 -32.47
C VAL A 472 7.86 -2.14 -31.13
N LEU A 473 7.88 -0.81 -30.95
CA LEU A 473 7.34 -0.14 -29.77
C LEU A 473 5.82 -0.32 -29.59
N GLU A 474 5.05 -0.50 -30.68
CA GLU A 474 3.61 -0.82 -30.60
C GLU A 474 3.35 -2.12 -29.82
N TYR A 475 4.33 -3.02 -29.74
CA TYR A 475 4.26 -4.29 -29.02
C TYR A 475 4.87 -4.21 -27.61
N ASN A 476 5.20 -3.01 -27.12
CA ASN A 476 5.65 -2.71 -25.75
C ASN A 476 6.83 -3.60 -25.24
N PRO A 477 7.99 -3.55 -25.92
CA PRO A 477 9.17 -4.31 -25.51
C PRO A 477 9.75 -3.84 -24.16
N GLN A 478 10.56 -4.70 -23.53
CA GLN A 478 11.33 -4.36 -22.34
C GLN A 478 12.48 -3.41 -22.69
N MET A 479 12.54 -2.27 -21.99
CA MET A 479 13.54 -1.21 -22.21
C MET A 479 14.88 -1.45 -21.50
N ASN A 480 14.91 -2.30 -20.47
CA ASN A 480 16.01 -2.43 -19.53
C ASN A 480 17.02 -3.52 -19.90
N PHE A 481 16.84 -4.23 -21.02
CA PHE A 481 17.77 -5.28 -21.42
C PHE A 481 19.16 -4.67 -21.71
N GLN A 482 20.19 -5.34 -21.20
CA GLN A 482 21.59 -4.98 -21.44
C GLN A 482 22.38 -6.19 -21.97
N ASP A 483 23.25 -5.97 -22.95
CA ASP A 483 24.23 -6.98 -23.38
C ASP A 483 25.34 -7.18 -22.33
N GLU A 484 26.26 -8.12 -22.59
CA GLU A 484 27.43 -8.38 -21.74
C GLU A 484 28.39 -7.19 -21.58
N TYR A 485 28.23 -6.13 -22.39
CA TYR A 485 28.98 -4.88 -22.33
C TYR A 485 28.16 -3.74 -21.72
N GLY A 486 26.98 -4.03 -21.17
CA GLY A 486 26.08 -3.04 -20.59
C GLY A 486 25.35 -2.16 -21.62
N ASN A 487 25.42 -2.43 -22.93
CA ASN A 487 24.66 -1.65 -23.90
C ASN A 487 23.19 -2.07 -23.87
N ASN A 488 22.30 -1.09 -23.91
CA ASN A 488 20.87 -1.25 -24.14
C ASN A 488 20.40 -0.56 -25.42
N ALA A 489 19.09 -0.64 -25.70
CA ALA A 489 18.46 -0.03 -26.87
C ALA A 489 18.87 1.45 -27.08
N LEU A 490 18.74 2.28 -26.05
CA LEU A 490 19.06 3.72 -26.09
C LEU A 490 20.52 3.97 -26.46
N THR A 491 21.44 3.23 -25.84
CA THR A 491 22.87 3.43 -26.06
C THR A 491 23.37 2.86 -27.39
N LEU A 492 22.64 1.90 -27.97
CA LEU A 492 22.87 1.41 -29.33
C LEU A 492 22.32 2.38 -30.38
N ALA A 493 21.15 2.98 -30.13
CA ALA A 493 20.58 4.00 -31.00
C ALA A 493 21.53 5.20 -31.19
N VAL A 494 22.23 5.64 -30.13
CA VAL A 494 23.26 6.71 -30.22
C VAL A 494 24.39 6.36 -31.21
N ASN A 495 24.70 5.07 -31.42
CA ASN A 495 25.74 4.65 -32.38
C ASN A 495 25.20 4.41 -33.80
N ASN A 496 23.88 4.52 -34.00
CA ASN A 496 23.24 4.39 -35.31
C ASN A 496 23.24 5.77 -35.99
N PHE A 497 24.38 6.09 -36.63
CA PHE A 497 24.68 7.44 -37.15
C PHE A 497 23.62 8.03 -38.07
N ASP A 498 22.89 7.21 -38.83
CA ASP A 498 21.92 7.70 -39.81
C ASP A 498 20.52 7.89 -39.21
N ASN A 499 20.22 7.32 -38.03
CA ASN A 499 18.85 7.23 -37.52
C ASN A 499 18.67 7.63 -36.04
N TYR A 500 19.75 7.94 -35.32
CA TYR A 500 19.69 8.27 -33.88
C TYR A 500 18.70 9.41 -33.58
N GLU A 501 18.61 10.43 -34.45
CA GLU A 501 17.74 11.61 -34.25
C GLU A 501 16.26 11.24 -34.12
N GLY A 502 15.79 10.31 -34.96
CA GLY A 502 14.42 9.82 -34.91
C GLY A 502 14.20 8.76 -33.83
N MET A 503 15.23 8.00 -33.46
CA MET A 503 15.11 6.89 -32.51
C MET A 503 15.14 7.33 -31.05
N ILE A 504 16.01 8.27 -30.69
CA ILE A 504 16.23 8.67 -29.29
C ILE A 504 14.96 9.23 -28.65
N PRO A 505 14.22 10.16 -29.29
CA PRO A 505 12.97 10.68 -28.72
C PRO A 505 11.96 9.55 -28.47
N LEU A 506 11.80 8.63 -29.43
CA LEU A 506 10.87 7.51 -29.29
C LEU A 506 11.22 6.59 -28.12
N LEU A 507 12.51 6.32 -27.90
CA LEU A 507 12.96 5.48 -26.79
C LEU A 507 12.73 6.17 -25.44
N LEU A 508 13.03 7.47 -25.34
CA LEU A 508 12.81 8.25 -24.12
C LEU A 508 11.31 8.39 -23.80
N GLU A 509 10.49 8.65 -24.82
CA GLU A 509 9.02 8.67 -24.69
C GLU A 509 8.46 7.30 -24.29
N ALA A 510 9.05 6.21 -24.76
CA ALA A 510 8.72 4.84 -24.36
C ALA A 510 9.25 4.45 -22.97
N GLY A 511 9.91 5.37 -22.25
CA GLY A 511 10.38 5.17 -20.88
C GLY A 511 11.76 4.50 -20.78
N ALA A 512 12.62 4.61 -21.80
CA ALA A 512 14.02 4.25 -21.65
C ALA A 512 14.71 5.18 -20.63
N ASP A 513 15.51 4.59 -19.75
CA ASP A 513 16.27 5.34 -18.75
C ASP A 513 17.32 6.24 -19.44
N PRO A 514 17.19 7.59 -19.38
CA PRO A 514 18.14 8.51 -20.01
C PRO A 514 19.55 8.39 -19.43
N ASP A 515 19.64 7.90 -18.21
CA ASP A 515 20.85 7.76 -17.40
C ASP A 515 21.48 6.37 -17.50
N SER A 516 21.03 5.60 -18.50
CA SER A 516 21.56 4.29 -18.85
C SER A 516 23.09 4.31 -19.00
N LYS A 517 23.73 3.41 -18.25
CA LYS A 517 25.19 3.26 -18.19
C LYS A 517 25.65 2.18 -19.15
N VAL A 518 26.82 2.38 -19.76
CA VAL A 518 27.45 1.40 -20.67
C VAL A 518 28.90 1.14 -20.31
N GLY A 519 29.30 -0.13 -20.45
CA GLY A 519 30.65 -0.63 -20.18
C GLY A 519 30.63 -2.04 -19.60
N SER A 520 31.72 -2.79 -19.80
CA SER A 520 31.85 -4.15 -19.27
C SER A 520 31.62 -4.21 -17.75
N PRO A 521 31.11 -5.32 -17.19
CA PRO A 521 31.00 -5.50 -15.74
C PRO A 521 32.29 -5.11 -15.01
N GLY A 522 32.19 -4.15 -14.08
CA GLY A 522 33.34 -3.60 -13.34
C GLY A 522 34.09 -2.44 -14.03
N LYS A 523 33.66 -2.00 -15.21
CA LYS A 523 34.20 -0.85 -15.96
C LYS A 523 33.06 -0.09 -16.66
N ILE A 524 32.29 0.69 -15.88
CA ILE A 524 31.34 1.64 -16.47
C ILE A 524 32.15 2.78 -17.11
N ASN A 525 32.07 2.92 -18.44
CA ASN A 525 32.93 3.86 -19.18
C ASN A 525 32.18 5.14 -19.58
N PHE A 526 30.90 5.04 -19.97
CA PHE A 526 30.10 6.17 -20.45
C PHE A 526 28.61 6.01 -20.13
N THR A 527 27.85 7.06 -20.39
CA THR A 527 26.38 7.14 -20.28
C THR A 527 25.82 7.46 -21.66
N ALA A 528 24.52 7.25 -21.91
CA ALA A 528 23.93 7.61 -23.20
C ALA A 528 24.17 9.11 -23.53
N LEU A 529 23.91 9.99 -22.56
CA LEU A 529 24.21 11.42 -22.63
C LEU A 529 25.70 11.69 -22.88
N GLY A 530 26.61 10.99 -22.19
CA GLY A 530 28.05 11.16 -22.36
C GLY A 530 28.55 10.74 -23.76
N LYS A 531 28.01 9.65 -24.33
CA LYS A 531 28.30 9.26 -25.72
C LYS A 531 27.79 10.31 -26.70
N MET A 532 26.55 10.79 -26.50
CA MET A 532 25.96 11.84 -27.32
C MET A 532 26.75 13.14 -27.27
N THR A 533 27.22 13.53 -26.08
CA THR A 533 28.10 14.70 -25.87
C THR A 533 29.39 14.56 -26.66
N GLY A 534 30.05 13.40 -26.58
CA GLY A 534 31.27 13.13 -27.35
C GLY A 534 31.05 13.25 -28.87
N LYS A 535 29.91 12.78 -29.37
CA LYS A 535 29.52 12.90 -30.78
C LYS A 535 29.28 14.36 -31.18
N ALA A 536 28.47 15.09 -30.41
CA ALA A 536 28.13 16.49 -30.61
C ALA A 536 29.36 17.42 -30.66
N LEU A 537 30.39 17.10 -29.87
CA LEU A 537 31.65 17.84 -29.84
C LEU A 537 32.51 17.64 -31.11
N ILE A 538 32.29 16.55 -31.85
CA ILE A 538 32.99 16.24 -33.10
C ILE A 538 32.22 16.80 -34.30
N SER A 539 30.91 16.57 -34.37
CA SER A 539 30.04 17.01 -35.47
C SER A 539 29.83 18.53 -35.49
N LYS A 540 29.62 19.14 -34.31
CA LYS A 540 29.27 20.55 -34.12
C LYS A 540 28.05 21.01 -34.93
N ASN A 541 27.03 20.17 -35.04
CA ASN A 541 25.77 20.50 -35.68
C ASN A 541 24.66 20.77 -34.64
N GLU A 542 23.63 21.52 -35.04
CA GLU A 542 22.53 21.89 -34.16
C GLU A 542 21.66 20.68 -33.78
N GLU A 543 21.55 19.70 -34.67
CA GLU A 543 20.73 18.50 -34.45
C GLU A 543 21.26 17.69 -33.25
N ASP A 544 22.57 17.52 -33.11
CA ASP A 544 23.15 16.81 -31.96
C ASP A 544 22.90 17.55 -30.64
N TYR A 545 22.83 18.89 -30.66
CA TYR A 545 22.57 19.69 -29.46
C TYR A 545 21.10 19.60 -29.05
N GLN A 546 20.19 19.55 -30.03
CA GLN A 546 18.77 19.30 -29.77
C GLN A 546 18.56 17.92 -29.14
N ILE A 547 19.27 16.89 -29.60
CA ILE A 547 19.20 15.56 -28.97
C ILE A 547 19.70 15.60 -27.52
N ILE A 548 20.80 16.30 -27.23
CA ILE A 548 21.28 16.50 -25.86
C ILE A 548 20.23 17.21 -25.00
N GLU A 549 19.58 18.25 -25.52
CA GLU A 549 18.49 18.94 -24.82
C GLU A 549 17.30 18.00 -24.54
N ILE A 550 16.97 17.10 -25.49
CA ILE A 550 15.93 16.08 -25.30
C ILE A 550 16.28 15.14 -24.16
N PHE A 551 17.52 14.61 -24.10
CA PHE A 551 17.98 13.79 -22.97
C PHE A 551 17.79 14.53 -21.63
N LEU A 552 18.26 15.77 -21.54
CA LEU A 552 18.18 16.58 -20.33
C LEU A 552 16.72 16.87 -19.92
N SER A 553 15.85 17.16 -20.90
CA SER A 553 14.42 17.38 -20.66
C SER A 553 13.67 16.13 -20.16
N HIS A 554 14.18 14.94 -20.49
CA HIS A 554 13.66 13.66 -20.00
C HIS A 554 14.32 13.20 -18.69
N GLY A 555 15.06 14.09 -18.02
CA GLY A 555 15.62 13.85 -16.70
C GLY A 555 17.00 13.20 -16.68
N ALA A 556 17.75 13.22 -17.80
CA ALA A 556 19.16 12.86 -17.78
C ALA A 556 19.93 13.75 -16.79
N ASP A 557 20.74 13.16 -15.92
CA ASP A 557 21.57 13.92 -14.98
C ASP A 557 22.76 14.57 -15.72
N PRO A 558 22.83 15.91 -15.81
CA PRO A 558 23.92 16.62 -16.50
C PRO A 558 25.27 16.46 -15.78
N ASN A 559 25.27 15.99 -14.53
CA ASN A 559 26.45 15.79 -13.71
C ASN A 559 27.01 14.37 -13.78
N GLN A 560 26.41 13.49 -14.58
CA GLN A 560 26.89 12.12 -14.68
C GLN A 560 28.32 12.05 -15.21
N ALA A 561 29.21 11.59 -14.35
CA ALA A 561 30.61 11.46 -14.65
C ALA A 561 30.96 10.06 -15.17
N THR A 562 31.94 10.00 -16.08
CA THR A 562 32.63 8.75 -16.40
C THR A 562 33.39 8.23 -15.18
N LYS A 563 33.97 7.02 -15.27
CA LYS A 563 34.84 6.49 -14.21
C LYS A 563 35.98 7.44 -13.82
N SER A 564 36.52 8.21 -14.77
CA SER A 564 37.57 9.20 -14.51
C SER A 564 37.07 10.48 -13.83
N GLY A 565 35.79 10.54 -13.41
CA GLY A 565 35.18 11.74 -12.85
C GLY A 565 34.88 12.83 -13.89
N THR A 566 34.98 12.52 -15.19
CA THR A 566 34.80 13.50 -16.26
C THR A 566 33.31 13.68 -16.58
N THR A 567 32.78 14.87 -16.39
CA THR A 567 31.37 15.23 -16.70
C THR A 567 31.19 15.73 -18.14
N PRO A 568 29.96 15.74 -18.69
CA PRO A 568 29.66 16.36 -19.98
C PRO A 568 30.12 17.83 -20.07
N LEU A 569 29.90 18.60 -19.00
CA LEU A 569 30.35 20.00 -18.91
C LEU A 569 31.88 20.12 -19.01
N MET A 570 32.64 19.23 -18.37
CA MET A 570 34.10 19.18 -18.49
C MET A 570 34.54 18.88 -19.94
N GLN A 571 33.86 17.96 -20.63
CA GLN A 571 34.16 17.65 -22.04
C GLN A 571 33.92 18.86 -22.95
N ALA A 572 32.79 19.56 -22.76
CA ALA A 572 32.47 20.78 -23.50
C ALA A 572 33.49 21.89 -23.24
N ALA A 573 33.87 22.08 -21.97
CA ALA A 573 34.85 23.09 -21.58
C ALA A 573 36.26 22.81 -22.12
N TYR A 574 36.69 21.55 -22.11
CA TYR A 574 37.97 21.12 -22.70
C TYR A 574 38.04 21.36 -24.21
N LYS A 575 36.91 21.28 -24.92
CA LYS A 575 36.81 21.52 -26.37
C LYS A 575 36.52 22.98 -26.73
N GLY A 576 36.23 23.83 -25.74
CA GLY A 576 35.89 25.22 -25.96
C GLY A 576 34.53 25.42 -26.63
N ASN A 577 33.60 24.48 -26.42
CA ASN A 577 32.26 24.55 -27.01
C ASN A 577 31.35 25.38 -26.11
N VAL A 578 31.03 26.60 -26.52
CA VAL A 578 30.30 27.58 -25.72
C VAL A 578 28.83 27.17 -25.58
N GLU A 579 28.23 26.74 -26.68
CA GLU A 579 26.82 26.37 -26.78
C GLU A 579 26.47 25.19 -25.86
N LEU A 580 27.30 24.13 -25.84
CA LEU A 580 27.10 23.01 -24.93
C LEU A 580 27.39 23.37 -23.47
N VAL A 581 28.34 24.26 -23.21
CA VAL A 581 28.57 24.76 -21.84
C VAL A 581 27.33 25.49 -21.34
N GLU A 582 26.75 26.40 -22.12
CA GLU A 582 25.51 27.10 -21.77
C GLU A 582 24.34 26.11 -21.59
N LEU A 583 24.19 25.14 -22.50
CA LEU A 583 23.13 24.14 -22.42
C LEU A 583 23.24 23.30 -21.14
N PHE A 584 24.42 22.78 -20.80
CA PHE A 584 24.59 21.99 -19.58
C PHE A 584 24.37 22.82 -18.31
N LEU A 585 24.85 24.06 -18.27
CA LEU A 585 24.61 24.97 -17.13
C LEU A 585 23.12 25.30 -16.98
N LYS A 586 22.41 25.54 -18.09
CA LYS A 586 20.95 25.77 -18.10
C LYS A 586 20.18 24.64 -17.42
N TYR A 587 20.63 23.39 -17.58
CA TYR A 587 20.01 22.22 -16.99
C TYR A 587 20.60 21.81 -15.63
N GLY A 588 21.45 22.64 -15.01
CA GLY A 588 21.92 22.45 -13.64
C GLY A 588 23.20 21.61 -13.51
N ALA A 589 24.06 21.58 -14.54
CA ALA A 589 25.41 21.06 -14.39
C ALA A 589 26.20 21.86 -13.34
N ASP A 590 26.86 21.19 -12.42
CA ASP A 590 27.72 21.78 -11.40
C ASP A 590 29.15 21.99 -11.98
N PRO A 591 29.58 23.25 -12.22
CA PRO A 591 30.90 23.54 -12.75
C PRO A 591 32.05 23.24 -11.78
N ASN A 592 31.74 23.00 -10.50
CA ASN A 592 32.72 22.79 -9.43
C ASN A 592 33.10 21.32 -9.22
N LEU A 593 32.44 20.39 -9.91
CA LEU A 593 32.81 18.98 -9.88
C LEU A 593 34.27 18.82 -10.34
N LYS A 594 34.94 17.82 -9.77
CA LYS A 594 36.36 17.52 -10.03
C LYS A 594 36.51 16.12 -10.57
N ASP A 595 37.32 16.00 -11.62
CA ASP A 595 37.73 14.69 -12.13
C ASP A 595 38.73 14.01 -11.17
N GLU A 596 39.16 12.79 -11.50
CA GLU A 596 40.15 12.04 -10.71
C GLU A 596 41.51 12.76 -10.57
N GLN A 597 41.79 13.76 -11.41
CA GLN A 597 43.01 14.59 -11.36
C GLN A 597 42.79 15.90 -10.59
N GLY A 598 41.60 16.08 -10.00
CA GLY A 598 41.22 17.28 -9.27
C GLY A 598 40.92 18.48 -10.17
N LYS A 599 40.68 18.28 -11.47
CA LYS A 599 40.41 19.34 -12.44
C LYS A 599 38.92 19.60 -12.58
N THR A 600 38.54 20.87 -12.56
CA THR A 600 37.18 21.37 -12.86
C THR A 600 37.02 21.68 -14.35
N ALA A 601 35.78 21.95 -14.79
CA ALA A 601 35.52 22.44 -16.15
C ALA A 601 36.29 23.74 -16.44
N LEU A 602 36.37 24.65 -15.46
CA LEU A 602 37.14 25.89 -15.55
C LEU A 602 38.64 25.64 -15.72
N ASP A 603 39.20 24.66 -15.01
CA ASP A 603 40.62 24.30 -15.15
C ASP A 603 40.92 23.74 -16.55
N MET A 604 40.01 22.95 -17.12
CA MET A 604 40.14 22.43 -18.48
C MET A 604 40.11 23.55 -19.52
N ALA A 605 39.18 24.49 -19.40
CA ALA A 605 39.08 25.66 -20.28
C ALA A 605 40.32 26.56 -20.20
N LYS A 606 40.85 26.81 -18.99
CA LYS A 606 42.09 27.56 -18.76
C LYS A 606 43.30 26.88 -19.41
N ASN A 607 43.45 25.56 -19.24
CA ASN A 607 44.56 24.80 -19.83
C ASN A 607 44.57 24.85 -21.37
N LYS A 608 43.40 25.01 -21.99
CA LYS A 608 43.23 25.11 -23.45
C LYS A 608 43.08 26.54 -23.97
N ASN A 609 43.10 27.55 -23.09
CA ASN A 609 42.92 28.97 -23.42
C ASN A 609 41.59 29.29 -24.12
N HIS A 610 40.48 28.67 -23.69
CA HIS A 610 39.14 28.93 -24.24
C HIS A 610 38.45 30.10 -23.51
N GLN A 611 38.78 31.35 -23.87
CA GLN A 611 38.37 32.54 -23.11
C GLN A 611 36.86 32.67 -22.90
N GLN A 612 36.04 32.47 -23.92
CA GLN A 612 34.58 32.59 -23.79
C GLN A 612 34.00 31.58 -22.77
N VAL A 613 34.51 30.35 -22.78
CA VAL A 613 34.12 29.33 -21.79
C VAL A 613 34.64 29.68 -20.39
N ILE A 614 35.84 30.26 -20.29
CA ILE A 614 36.38 30.74 -19.01
C ILE A 614 35.46 31.80 -18.42
N ASP A 615 34.98 32.74 -19.25
CA ASP A 615 34.10 33.83 -18.82
C ASP A 615 32.73 33.31 -18.38
N LEU A 616 32.21 32.25 -19.02
CA LEU A 616 30.95 31.59 -18.63
C LEU A 616 31.03 30.79 -17.32
N LEU A 617 32.21 30.28 -16.97
CA LEU A 617 32.42 29.38 -15.81
C LEU A 617 33.00 30.09 -14.58
N GLN A 618 33.16 31.42 -14.61
CA GLN A 618 33.78 32.22 -13.54
C GLN A 618 32.81 32.76 -12.50
#